data_AF-A0A6G6ISV1-F1
#
_entry.id   AF-A0A6G6ISV1-F1
#
_cell.length_a   1.000
_cell.length_b   1.000
_cell.length_c   1.000
_cell.angle_alpha   90.00
_cell.angle_beta   90.00
_cell.angle_gamma   90.00
#
_symmetry.space_group_name_H-M   'P 1'
#
loop_
_entity.id
_entity.type
_entity.pdbx_description
1 polymer ?
#
loop_
_entity_poly.entity_id
_entity_poly.type
_entity_poly.pdbx_seq_one_letter_code
_entity_poly.pdbx_strand_id
1 'polypeptide(L)'
;MSHASSPAPLSVDQARAESVGYLALAYLGELRPLQVLRSGAGYYIGTADEDGPVSRESVEYFRSFHAANQALTTGDWQQRLQS
;
A
#
# COMPACT_ATOMS: atom_id res chain seq x y z
N MET A 1 -22.91 25.85 -2.26
CA MET A 1 -22.95 24.39 -2.06
C MET A 1 -21.72 23.84 -2.75
N SER A 2 -20.69 23.47 -2.00
CA SER A 2 -19.43 23.00 -2.55
C SER A 2 -19.65 21.59 -3.08
N HIS A 3 -19.62 21.41 -4.39
CA HIS A 3 -19.54 20.07 -4.97
C HIS A 3 -18.23 19.48 -4.49
N ALA A 4 -18.30 18.50 -3.59
CA ALA A 4 -17.18 17.63 -3.32
C ALA A 4 -16.83 16.97 -4.65
N SER A 5 -15.76 17.43 -5.30
CA SER A 5 -15.15 16.72 -6.40
C SER A 5 -14.91 15.31 -5.91
N SER A 6 -15.65 14.33 -6.43
CA SER A 6 -15.23 12.94 -6.30
C SER A 6 -13.81 12.91 -6.84
N PRO A 7 -12.78 12.61 -6.03
CA PRO A 7 -11.47 12.43 -6.61
C PRO A 7 -11.62 11.27 -7.59
N ALA A 8 -11.11 11.45 -8.82
CA ALA A 8 -10.91 10.33 -9.71
C ALA A 8 -10.22 9.20 -8.93
N PRO A 9 -10.50 7.92 -9.22
CA PRO A 9 -9.84 6.81 -8.53
C PRO A 9 -8.32 7.06 -8.57
N LEU A 10 -7.67 7.09 -7.39
CA LEU A 10 -6.24 7.34 -7.31
C LEU A 10 -5.52 6.33 -8.21
N SER A 11 -4.65 6.82 -9.08
CA SER A 11 -3.78 5.93 -9.85
C SER A 11 -2.78 5.25 -8.92
N VAL A 12 -2.24 4.11 -9.34
CA VAL A 12 -1.17 3.41 -8.60
C VAL A 12 0.01 4.34 -8.32
N ASP A 13 0.42 5.12 -9.32
CA ASP A 13 1.55 6.04 -9.18
C ASP A 13 1.27 7.14 -8.16
N GLN A 14 0.04 7.66 -8.14
CA GLN A 14 -0.36 8.67 -7.17
C GLN A 14 -0.43 8.08 -5.75
N ALA A 15 -1.03 6.91 -5.58
CA ALA A 15 -1.08 6.24 -4.28
C ALA A 15 0.33 5.96 -3.71
N ARG A 16 1.27 5.55 -4.57
CA ARG A 16 2.67 5.35 -4.20
C ARG A 16 3.35 6.67 -3.83
N ALA A 17 3.15 7.72 -4.62
CA ALA A 17 3.73 9.05 -4.34
C ALA A 17 3.22 9.65 -3.03
N GLU A 18 1.95 9.42 -2.70
CA GLU A 18 1.32 9.84 -1.44
C GLU A 18 1.58 8.85 -0.29
N SER A 19 2.29 7.74 -0.55
CA SER A 19 2.58 6.68 0.41
C SER A 19 1.32 6.11 1.09
N VAL A 20 0.25 5.91 0.31
CA VAL A 20 -1.03 5.33 0.73
C VAL A 20 -1.37 4.04 -0.03
N GLY A 21 -2.20 3.19 0.58
CA GLY A 21 -2.61 1.90 0.02
C GLY A 21 -3.60 2.04 -1.13
N TYR A 22 -3.18 1.63 -2.33
CA TYR A 22 -4.05 1.57 -3.51
C TYR A 22 -5.14 0.50 -3.35
N LEU A 23 -4.79 -0.71 -2.92
CA LEU A 23 -5.76 -1.79 -2.72
C LEU A 23 -6.63 -1.55 -1.49
N ALA A 24 -6.08 -0.95 -0.43
CA ALA A 24 -6.87 -0.53 0.73
C ALA A 24 -7.99 0.44 0.31
N LEU A 25 -7.67 1.45 -0.50
CA LEU A 25 -8.67 2.36 -1.05
C LEU A 25 -9.65 1.62 -1.97
N ALA A 26 -9.16 0.76 -2.86
CA ALA A 26 -10.00 0.07 -3.83
C ALA A 26 -11.02 -0.90 -3.20
N TYR A 27 -10.65 -1.60 -2.12
CA TYR A 27 -11.55 -2.59 -1.48
C TYR A 27 -12.33 -2.05 -0.30
N LEU A 28 -11.77 -1.10 0.45
CA LEU A 28 -12.36 -0.62 1.70
C LEU A 28 -12.82 0.82 1.62
N GLY A 29 -12.44 1.55 0.57
CA GLY A 29 -12.75 2.98 0.43
C GLY A 29 -11.92 3.87 1.35
N GLU A 30 -10.82 3.36 1.91
CA GLU A 30 -10.03 4.06 2.92
C GLU A 30 -8.59 4.30 2.49
N LEU A 31 -8.13 5.55 2.67
CA LEU A 31 -6.73 5.92 2.51
C LEU A 31 -5.97 5.54 3.78
N ARG A 32 -5.21 4.44 3.70
CA ARG A 32 -4.36 3.97 4.79
C ARG A 32 -2.88 4.15 4.43
N PRO A 33 -2.02 4.58 5.36
CA PRO A 33 -0.61 4.77 5.08
C PRO A 33 0.09 3.43 4.81
N LEU A 34 0.97 3.42 3.81
CA LEU A 34 1.84 2.30 3.52
C LEU A 34 2.85 2.08 4.66
N GLN A 35 3.09 0.82 4.98
CA GLN A 35 4.05 0.41 5.98
C GLN A 35 4.64 -0.96 5.65
N VAL A 36 5.76 -1.29 6.27
CA VAL A 36 6.36 -2.63 6.17
C VAL A 36 5.66 -3.57 7.14
N LEU A 37 5.10 -4.64 6.60
CA LEU A 37 4.43 -5.71 7.33
C LEU A 37 5.19 -7.03 7.17
N ARG A 38 4.80 -8.04 7.96
CA ARG A 38 5.44 -9.37 7.96
C ARG A 38 4.40 -10.48 7.95
N SER A 39 4.70 -11.54 7.21
CA SER A 39 3.96 -12.80 7.22
C SER A 39 4.94 -13.98 7.26
N GLY A 40 4.42 -15.22 7.25
CA GLY A 40 5.24 -16.43 7.10
C GLY A 40 6.04 -16.47 5.80
N ALA A 41 5.61 -15.78 4.75
CA ALA A 41 6.30 -15.72 3.46
C ALA A 41 7.42 -14.66 3.39
N GLY A 42 7.53 -13.78 4.38
CA GLY A 42 8.51 -12.70 4.42
C GLY A 42 7.90 -11.33 4.75
N TYR A 43 8.69 -10.27 4.55
CA TYR A 43 8.27 -8.89 4.71
C TYR A 43 7.62 -8.37 3.43
N TYR A 44 6.69 -7.44 3.53
CA TYR A 44 6.02 -6.85 2.36
C TYR A 44 5.56 -5.44 2.68
N ILE A 45 5.22 -4.69 1.65
CA ILE A 45 4.62 -3.37 1.79
C ILE A 45 3.11 -3.54 1.74
N GLY A 46 2.42 -2.96 2.72
CA GLY A 46 0.99 -3.12 2.89
C GLY A 46 0.39 -2.00 3.73
N THR A 47 -0.88 -2.17 4.08
CA THR A 47 -1.56 -1.32 5.06
C THR A 47 -2.03 -2.17 6.22
N ALA A 48 -2.16 -1.56 7.40
CA ALA A 48 -2.65 -2.20 8.60
C ALA A 48 -3.50 -1.23 9.42
N ASP A 49 -4.31 -1.79 10.30
CA ASP A 49 -5.08 -1.10 11.31
C ASP A 49 -4.78 -1.69 12.70
N GLU A 50 -5.64 -1.39 13.68
CA GLU A 50 -5.51 -1.88 15.06
C GLU A 50 -5.72 -3.40 15.16
N ASP A 51 -6.43 -4.01 14.21
CA ASP A 51 -6.75 -5.43 14.17
C ASP A 51 -5.73 -6.24 13.35
N GLY A 52 -4.95 -5.58 12.48
CA GLY A 52 -3.79 -6.18 11.82
C GLY A 52 -3.63 -5.79 10.35
N PRO A 53 -3.00 -6.65 9.53
CA PRO A 53 -2.80 -6.38 8.11
C PRO A 53 -4.13 -6.29 7.34
N VAL A 54 -4.32 -5.18 6.66
CA VAL A 54 -5.52 -4.84 5.88
C VAL A 54 -5.35 -5.19 4.40
N SER A 55 -4.20 -4.82 3.83
CA SER A 55 -3.89 -5.10 2.43
C SER A 55 -2.40 -5.41 2.24
N ARG A 56 -2.11 -6.22 1.22
CA ARG A 56 -0.75 -6.37 0.69
C ARG A 56 -0.64 -5.60 -0.61
N GLU A 57 0.12 -4.52 -0.58
CA GLU A 57 0.26 -3.58 -1.68
C GLU A 57 1.44 -3.96 -2.61
N SER A 58 2.52 -4.54 -2.09
CA SER A 58 3.62 -5.03 -2.95
C SER A 58 3.36 -6.42 -3.54
N VAL A 59 3.83 -6.66 -4.77
CA VAL A 59 3.97 -8.01 -5.33
C VAL A 59 5.04 -8.79 -4.57
N GLU A 60 6.14 -8.11 -4.24
CA GLU A 60 7.32 -8.68 -3.63
C GLU A 60 7.10 -9.08 -2.17
N TYR A 61 7.73 -10.19 -1.80
CA TYR A 61 8.17 -10.43 -0.43
C TYR A 61 9.67 -10.15 -0.34
N PHE A 62 10.06 -9.42 0.69
CA PHE A 62 11.44 -9.07 1.00
C PHE A 62 11.98 -9.97 2.11
N ARG A 63 13.28 -10.26 2.06
CA ARG A 63 13.96 -11.15 3.01
C ARG A 63 14.12 -10.52 4.41
N SER A 64 14.07 -9.20 4.53
CA SER A 64 14.25 -8.48 5.79
C SER A 64 13.41 -7.21 5.83
N PHE A 65 13.15 -6.72 7.06
CA PHE A 65 12.50 -5.43 7.28
C PHE A 65 13.26 -4.30 6.59
N HIS A 66 14.59 -4.29 6.69
CA HIS A 66 15.43 -3.25 6.09
C HIS A 66 15.26 -3.18 4.56
N ALA A 67 15.23 -4.33 3.87
CA ALA A 67 15.03 -4.38 2.43
C ALA A 67 13.63 -3.87 2.03
N ALA A 68 12.59 -4.27 2.76
CA ALA A 68 11.23 -3.77 2.53
C ALA A 68 11.11 -2.27 2.82
N ASN A 69 11.76 -1.78 3.88
CA ASN A 69 11.75 -0.37 4.24
C ASN A 69 12.50 0.48 3.22
N GLN A 70 13.63 -0.01 2.71
CA GLN A 70 14.36 0.64 1.63
C GLN A 70 13.47 0.73 0.38
N ALA A 71 12.87 -0.38 -0.05
CA ALA A 71 11.94 -0.40 -1.17
C ALA A 71 10.78 0.57 -0.96
N LEU A 72 10.14 0.58 0.21
CA LEU A 72 9.08 1.54 0.54
C LEU A 72 9.56 2.99 0.40
N THR A 73 10.74 3.30 0.93
CA THR A 73 11.30 4.66 0.93
C THR A 73 11.71 5.13 -0.47
N THR A 74 12.31 4.26 -1.28
CA THR A 74 12.78 4.61 -2.63
C THR A 74 11.70 4.45 -3.69
N GLY A 75 10.60 3.76 -3.36
CA GLY A 75 9.62 3.32 -4.32
C GLY A 75 10.08 2.10 -5.14
N ASP A 76 11.17 1.41 -4.79
CA ASP A 76 11.65 0.23 -5.53
C ASP A 76 10.85 -1.05 -5.22
N TRP A 77 9.54 -1.01 -5.51
CA TRP A 77 8.60 -2.13 -5.39
C TRP A 77 7.48 -1.99 -6.41
N GLN A 78 6.82 -3.10 -6.73
CA GLN A 78 5.73 -3.14 -7.69
C GLN A 78 4.40 -3.25 -6.98
N GLN A 79 3.46 -2.38 -7.35
CA GLN A 79 2.09 -2.49 -6.91
C GLN A 79 1.51 -3.83 -7.38
N ARG A 80 0.97 -4.58 -6.41
CA ARG A 80 0.14 -5.73 -6.69
C ARG A 80 -1.16 -5.24 -7.30
N LEU A 81 -1.36 -5.59 -8.56
CA LEU A 81 -2.65 -5.50 -9.23
C LEU A 81 -3.38 -6.82 -8.99
N GLN A 82 -4.67 -6.77 -8.59
CA GLN A 82 -5.46 -8.00 -8.53
C GLN A 82 -5.74 -8.50 -9.94
N SER A 83 -5.60 -9.81 -10.13
CA SER A 83 -6.03 -10.57 -11.31
C SER A 83 -7.39 -11.17 -11.08
#